data_AF-A0A7X8BY85-F1
#
_entry.id   AF-A0A7X8BY85-F1
#
_cell.length_a   1.000
_cell.length_b   1.000
_cell.length_c   1.000
_cell.angle_alpha   90.00
_cell.angle_beta   90.00
_cell.angle_gamma   90.00
#
_symmetry.space_group_name_H-M   'P 1'
#
loop_
_entity.id
_entity.type
_entity.pdbx_description
1 polymer ?
#
loop_
_entity_poly.entity_id
_entity_poly.type
_entity_poly.pdbx_seq_one_letter_code
_entity_poly.pdbx_strand_id
1 'polypeptide(L)'
;MKRIFTITLMIVLALTSINSLEAQKKARTKKTRRKNVKVVVLDSVFQLKGLGTADSPFIISNLEDLNQLSKVCQKKHFITSGKYFKQTRDISISGTYSVIGTKDKPFNGNYDGGGYKVVFSNNINFLENNGYFGIFGVNEGEIANIFVSGEMDVTYNKHNVYVGAIAGLNKKNISQCCNHAKIVAAGNNGSIYLGGIAGRSDAGKIIDCYNANELFGNSDDSYCGGITGWNSTHSTVENCYSSGEATGYMVGGTVGMNYGLVKKNYYLTFSRPYYGVNKQLLGDRPVKVIGNDGGGELIASRSRTIGEMQSADFASSLSEQFKYDKGFPKLVWEKSEKKAVKKKRTTRRR
;
A
#
# COMPACT_ATOMS: atom_id res chain seq x y z
N MET A 1 -88.10 35.49 -4.40
CA MET A 1 -87.54 34.24 -4.96
C MET A 1 -86.30 34.43 -5.85
N LYS A 2 -86.24 35.40 -6.78
CA LYS A 2 -85.05 35.59 -7.66
C LYS A 2 -83.74 35.99 -6.97
N ARG A 3 -83.77 36.76 -5.86
CA ARG A 3 -82.56 37.20 -5.11
C ARG A 3 -81.87 36.11 -4.28
N ILE A 4 -82.61 35.11 -3.80
CA ILE A 4 -82.05 33.99 -3.01
C ILE A 4 -81.30 33.05 -3.95
N PHE A 5 -81.86 32.76 -5.14
CA PHE A 5 -81.23 31.94 -6.18
C PHE A 5 -79.90 32.51 -6.69
N THR A 6 -79.75 33.85 -6.74
CA THR A 6 -78.50 34.49 -7.20
C THR A 6 -77.38 34.39 -6.17
N ILE A 7 -77.70 34.49 -4.87
CA ILE A 7 -76.72 34.38 -3.79
C ILE A 7 -76.24 32.93 -3.64
N THR A 8 -77.14 31.95 -3.73
CA THR A 8 -76.77 30.53 -3.67
C THR A 8 -75.90 30.11 -4.86
N LEU A 9 -76.20 30.61 -6.07
CA LEU A 9 -75.40 30.33 -7.27
C LEU A 9 -74.00 30.96 -7.21
N MET A 10 -73.86 32.18 -6.66
CA MET A 10 -72.55 32.81 -6.45
C MET A 10 -71.70 32.11 -5.39
N ILE A 11 -72.33 31.58 -4.32
CA ILE A 11 -71.62 30.81 -3.29
C ILE A 11 -71.11 29.47 -3.86
N VAL A 12 -71.90 28.78 -4.68
CA VAL A 12 -71.50 27.53 -5.34
C VAL A 12 -70.37 27.75 -6.36
N LEU A 13 -70.40 28.86 -7.11
CA LEU A 13 -69.31 29.24 -8.03
C LEU A 13 -68.02 29.65 -7.26
N ALA A 14 -68.14 30.30 -6.11
CA ALA A 14 -67.00 30.62 -5.25
C ALA A 14 -66.37 29.35 -4.64
N LEU A 15 -67.17 28.40 -4.16
CA LEU A 15 -66.67 27.13 -3.59
C LEU A 15 -66.00 26.23 -4.64
N THR A 16 -66.53 26.18 -5.86
CA THR A 16 -65.93 25.41 -6.97
C THR A 16 -64.60 26.03 -7.45
N SER A 17 -64.50 27.37 -7.50
CA SER A 17 -63.24 28.05 -7.83
C SER A 17 -62.16 27.86 -6.76
N ILE A 18 -62.51 27.90 -5.47
CA ILE A 18 -61.59 27.62 -4.35
C ILE A 18 -61.08 26.17 -4.39
N ASN A 19 -61.96 25.19 -4.61
CA ASN A 19 -61.56 23.79 -4.74
C ASN A 19 -60.67 23.54 -5.97
N SER A 20 -60.90 24.26 -7.08
CA SER A 20 -60.04 24.20 -8.26
C SER A 20 -58.65 24.81 -8.00
N LEU A 21 -58.57 25.88 -7.21
CA LEU A 21 -57.32 26.53 -6.78
C LEU A 21 -56.54 25.66 -5.79
N GLU A 22 -57.20 24.97 -4.87
CA GLU A 22 -56.56 23.99 -3.98
C GLU A 22 -56.09 22.74 -4.73
N ALA A 23 -56.87 22.25 -5.71
CA ALA A 23 -56.46 21.16 -6.59
C ALA A 23 -55.26 21.57 -7.47
N GLN A 24 -55.22 22.81 -7.97
CA GLN A 24 -54.07 23.35 -8.69
C GLN A 24 -52.86 23.62 -7.77
N LYS A 25 -53.05 24.03 -6.51
CA LYS A 25 -51.97 24.13 -5.50
C LYS A 25 -51.42 22.76 -5.10
N LYS A 26 -52.28 21.74 -4.95
CA LYS A 26 -51.89 20.33 -4.72
C LYS A 26 -51.23 19.71 -5.95
N ALA A 27 -51.64 20.07 -7.17
CA ALA A 27 -51.00 19.65 -8.41
C ALA A 27 -49.66 20.38 -8.65
N ARG A 28 -49.52 21.67 -8.29
CA ARG A 28 -48.23 22.38 -8.29
C ARG A 28 -47.25 21.83 -7.25
N THR A 29 -47.73 21.34 -6.11
CA THR A 29 -46.90 20.68 -5.09
C THR A 29 -46.62 19.19 -5.39
N LYS A 30 -47.43 18.50 -6.20
CA LYS A 30 -47.17 17.12 -6.67
C LYS A 30 -46.46 17.01 -8.02
N LYS A 31 -46.49 18.02 -8.87
CA LYS A 31 -45.92 17.98 -10.23
C LYS A 31 -44.67 18.85 -10.39
N THR A 32 -43.81 18.89 -9.38
CA THR A 32 -42.34 18.97 -9.56
C THR A 32 -41.63 18.42 -8.33
N ARG A 33 -41.95 17.19 -7.91
CA ARG A 33 -40.90 16.31 -7.36
C ARG A 33 -40.05 15.81 -8.53
N ARG A 34 -39.44 16.73 -9.30
CA ARG A 34 -38.04 16.48 -9.64
C ARG A 34 -37.42 16.34 -8.27
N LYS A 35 -36.94 15.14 -7.93
CA LYS A 35 -35.90 15.08 -6.91
C LYS A 35 -34.97 16.22 -7.32
N ASN A 36 -34.94 17.28 -6.53
CA ASN A 36 -33.68 17.94 -6.30
C ASN A 36 -32.83 16.81 -5.72
N VAL A 37 -32.31 15.96 -6.61
CA VAL A 37 -30.88 15.79 -6.69
C VAL A 37 -30.42 17.24 -6.68
N LYS A 38 -30.27 17.80 -5.46
CA LYS A 38 -28.98 18.32 -5.11
C LYS A 38 -28.07 17.23 -5.66
N VAL A 39 -27.62 17.43 -6.89
CA VAL A 39 -26.23 17.26 -7.18
C VAL A 39 -25.64 18.20 -6.15
N VAL A 40 -25.52 17.67 -4.92
CA VAL A 40 -24.51 18.12 -4.00
C VAL A 40 -23.34 17.90 -4.91
N VAL A 41 -22.85 19.00 -5.46
CA VAL A 41 -21.54 19.05 -6.05
C VAL A 41 -20.64 18.64 -4.89
N LEU A 42 -20.50 17.33 -4.72
CA LEU A 42 -19.57 16.67 -3.82
C LEU A 42 -18.21 16.60 -4.52
N ASP A 43 -18.02 17.45 -5.54
CA ASP A 43 -16.89 17.48 -6.48
C ASP A 43 -15.92 18.64 -6.24
N SER A 44 -16.08 19.43 -5.17
CA SER A 44 -15.05 20.42 -4.83
C SER A 44 -13.92 19.89 -3.94
N VAL A 45 -13.98 18.63 -3.49
CA VAL A 45 -12.98 18.07 -2.55
C VAL A 45 -12.30 16.80 -3.10
N PHE A 46 -12.58 16.39 -4.32
CA PHE A 46 -12.05 15.17 -4.92
C PHE A 46 -11.49 15.51 -6.30
N GLN A 47 -10.15 15.57 -6.44
CA GLN A 47 -9.49 16.02 -7.67
C GLN A 47 -8.82 14.86 -8.45
N LEU A 48 -9.06 13.61 -8.07
CA LEU A 48 -8.55 12.47 -8.82
C LEU A 48 -9.38 12.27 -10.10
N LYS A 49 -8.69 12.14 -11.23
CA LYS A 49 -9.32 11.87 -12.53
C LYS A 49 -9.80 10.42 -12.59
N GLY A 50 -10.95 10.16 -13.21
CA GLY A 50 -11.56 8.83 -13.34
C GLY A 50 -12.82 8.67 -12.48
N LEU A 51 -13.51 7.53 -12.60
CA LEU A 51 -14.76 7.24 -11.87
C LEU A 51 -14.57 6.29 -10.69
N GLY A 52 -13.37 5.72 -10.55
CA GLY A 52 -13.02 4.74 -9.52
C GLY A 52 -13.65 3.37 -9.76
N THR A 53 -14.10 3.06 -10.98
CA THR A 53 -14.55 1.73 -11.38
C THR A 53 -13.38 0.91 -11.95
N ALA A 54 -13.55 -0.39 -12.14
CA ALA A 54 -12.51 -1.23 -12.74
C ALA A 54 -12.10 -0.74 -14.15
N ASP A 55 -13.09 -0.35 -14.97
CA ASP A 55 -12.85 0.15 -16.34
C ASP A 55 -12.41 1.62 -16.40
N SER A 56 -12.71 2.40 -15.35
CA SER A 56 -12.30 3.80 -15.22
C SER A 56 -11.77 4.05 -13.81
N PRO A 57 -10.56 3.56 -13.50
CA PRO A 57 -9.97 3.74 -12.18
C PRO A 57 -9.63 5.22 -11.94
N PHE A 58 -9.52 5.60 -10.66
CA PHE A 58 -8.94 6.88 -10.30
C PHE A 58 -7.44 6.88 -10.64
N ILE A 59 -7.00 7.90 -11.35
CA ILE A 59 -5.63 8.00 -11.85
C ILE A 59 -4.74 8.63 -10.79
N ILE A 60 -3.64 7.94 -10.49
CA ILE A 60 -2.58 8.40 -9.59
C ILE A 60 -1.33 8.63 -10.44
N SER A 61 -0.84 9.86 -10.50
CA SER A 61 0.19 10.25 -11.48
C SER A 61 1.31 11.13 -10.89
N ASN A 62 1.14 11.56 -9.65
CA ASN A 62 2.07 12.46 -8.95
C ASN A 62 1.86 12.36 -7.42
N LEU A 63 2.70 13.07 -6.66
CA LEU A 63 2.67 13.09 -5.19
C LEU A 63 1.37 13.69 -4.62
N GLU A 64 0.81 14.72 -5.26
CA GLU A 64 -0.44 15.32 -4.81
C GLU A 64 -1.59 14.32 -4.93
N ASP A 65 -1.64 13.51 -6.00
CA ASP A 65 -2.65 12.46 -6.15
C ASP A 65 -2.56 11.41 -5.02
N LEU A 66 -1.35 11.00 -4.61
CA LEU A 66 -1.17 10.10 -3.46
C LEU A 66 -1.64 10.75 -2.15
N ASN A 67 -1.26 12.01 -1.91
CA ASN A 67 -1.71 12.76 -0.73
C ASN A 67 -3.24 12.96 -0.73
N GLN A 68 -3.85 13.15 -1.90
CA GLN A 68 -5.30 13.18 -2.03
C GLN A 68 -5.94 11.84 -1.70
N LEU A 69 -5.35 10.72 -2.11
CA LEU A 69 -5.83 9.39 -1.72
C LEU A 69 -5.75 9.18 -0.20
N SER A 70 -4.69 9.66 0.46
CA SER A 70 -4.63 9.67 1.93
C SER A 70 -5.77 10.48 2.56
N LYS A 71 -5.99 11.72 2.10
CA LYS A 71 -7.10 12.57 2.56
C LYS A 71 -8.46 11.91 2.35
N VAL A 72 -8.63 11.19 1.25
CA VAL A 72 -9.86 10.47 0.90
C VAL A 72 -10.16 9.35 1.89
N CYS A 73 -9.16 8.58 2.33
CA CYS A 73 -9.34 7.55 3.36
C CYS A 73 -9.87 8.14 4.68
N GLN A 74 -9.48 9.37 5.01
CA GLN A 74 -9.86 10.03 6.26
C GLN A 74 -11.28 10.62 6.25
N LYS A 75 -11.92 10.76 5.07
CA LYS A 75 -13.26 11.38 4.97
C LYS A 75 -14.34 10.42 5.42
N LYS A 76 -15.20 10.87 6.34
CA LYS A 76 -16.33 10.12 6.90
C LYS A 76 -17.29 9.53 5.85
N HIS A 77 -17.45 10.19 4.70
CA HIS A 77 -18.44 9.82 3.68
C HIS A 77 -17.83 9.23 2.40
N PHE A 78 -16.52 9.07 2.34
CA PHE A 78 -15.89 8.41 1.20
C PHE A 78 -15.43 7.01 1.61
N ILE A 79 -15.86 6.02 0.83
CA ILE A 79 -15.52 4.61 1.03
C ILE A 79 -14.60 4.22 -0.13
N THR A 80 -13.36 3.82 0.18
CA THR A 80 -12.42 3.30 -0.83
C THR A 80 -12.75 1.86 -1.24
N SER A 81 -13.51 1.13 -0.43
CA SER A 81 -14.03 -0.20 -0.77
C SER A 81 -14.82 -0.20 -2.07
N GLY A 82 -14.49 -1.16 -2.94
CA GLY A 82 -15.05 -1.28 -4.29
C GLY A 82 -14.55 -0.21 -5.27
N LYS A 83 -13.60 0.66 -4.88
CA LYS A 83 -12.96 1.63 -5.76
C LYS A 83 -11.62 1.13 -6.28
N TYR A 84 -11.27 1.59 -7.48
CA TYR A 84 -10.04 1.22 -8.17
C TYR A 84 -9.17 2.45 -8.40
N PHE A 85 -7.89 2.31 -8.11
CA PHE A 85 -6.85 3.33 -8.25
C PHE A 85 -5.74 2.76 -9.12
N LYS A 86 -5.28 3.53 -10.11
CA LYS A 86 -4.25 3.09 -11.04
C LYS A 86 -3.15 4.13 -11.17
N GLN A 87 -1.93 3.71 -10.88
CA GLN A 87 -0.76 4.52 -11.11
C GLN A 87 -0.41 4.53 -12.60
N THR A 88 -0.06 5.71 -13.12
CA THR A 88 0.19 5.93 -14.56
C THR A 88 1.53 6.59 -14.86
N ARG A 89 2.30 6.92 -13.82
CA ARG A 89 3.62 7.55 -13.92
C ARG A 89 4.48 7.14 -12.74
N ASP A 90 5.80 7.30 -12.89
CA ASP A 90 6.70 7.26 -11.74
C ASP A 90 6.38 8.46 -10.81
N ILE A 91 6.36 8.22 -9.50
CA ILE A 91 6.01 9.22 -8.49
C ILE A 91 7.14 9.30 -7.47
N SER A 92 7.63 10.51 -7.21
CA SER A 92 8.58 10.76 -6.12
C SER A 92 7.83 11.21 -4.87
N ILE A 93 8.04 10.50 -3.75
CA ILE A 93 7.63 10.92 -2.42
C ILE A 93 8.77 11.77 -1.85
N SER A 94 8.53 13.06 -1.66
CA SER A 94 9.52 14.04 -1.22
C SER A 94 8.87 15.13 -0.38
N GLY A 95 9.62 15.73 0.55
CA GLY A 95 9.05 16.76 1.43
C GLY A 95 8.02 16.15 2.38
N THR A 96 6.75 16.55 2.26
CA THR A 96 5.68 16.05 3.13
C THR A 96 4.84 14.98 2.44
N TYR A 97 4.62 13.87 3.12
CA TYR A 97 3.78 12.77 2.64
C TYR A 97 2.83 12.29 3.73
N SER A 98 1.54 12.28 3.44
CA SER A 98 0.54 11.64 4.31
C SER A 98 0.39 10.20 3.89
N VAL A 99 0.68 9.25 4.80
CA VAL A 99 0.54 7.82 4.48
C VAL A 99 -0.89 7.49 4.06
N ILE A 100 -1.06 6.55 3.13
CA ILE A 100 -2.40 6.15 2.70
C ILE A 100 -2.96 5.14 3.70
N GLY A 101 -4.08 5.50 4.33
CA GLY A 101 -4.75 4.67 5.33
C GLY A 101 -4.11 4.75 6.72
N THR A 102 -4.94 4.87 7.74
CA THR A 102 -4.56 4.91 9.16
C THR A 102 -5.21 3.74 9.91
N LYS A 103 -4.85 3.54 11.18
CA LYS A 103 -5.46 2.49 12.02
C LYS A 103 -6.99 2.60 12.08
N ASP A 104 -7.53 3.81 12.16
CA ASP A 104 -8.98 4.06 12.28
C ASP A 104 -9.68 4.16 10.91
N LYS A 105 -8.90 4.41 9.86
CA LYS A 105 -9.35 4.62 8.48
C LYS A 105 -8.40 3.92 7.50
N PRO A 106 -8.34 2.57 7.51
CA PRO A 106 -7.43 1.83 6.66
C PRO A 106 -7.80 1.99 5.18
N PHE A 107 -6.83 1.82 4.30
CA PHE A 107 -7.11 1.75 2.87
C PHE A 107 -7.77 0.41 2.55
N ASN A 108 -8.98 0.40 2.00
CA ASN A 108 -9.70 -0.82 1.66
C ASN A 108 -10.16 -0.89 0.19
N GLY A 109 -9.51 -0.14 -0.69
CA GLY A 109 -9.74 -0.16 -2.14
C GLY A 109 -8.84 -1.13 -2.89
N ASN A 110 -8.75 -0.95 -4.21
CA ASN A 110 -7.87 -1.70 -5.10
C ASN A 110 -6.84 -0.74 -5.70
N TYR A 111 -5.55 -0.94 -5.45
CA TYR A 111 -4.47 -0.12 -5.99
C TYR A 111 -3.57 -0.94 -6.93
N ASP A 112 -3.52 -0.54 -8.20
CA ASP A 112 -2.63 -1.08 -9.22
C ASP A 112 -1.50 -0.07 -9.50
N GLY A 113 -0.27 -0.44 -9.14
CA GLY A 113 0.93 0.37 -9.40
C GLY A 113 1.30 0.50 -10.88
N GLY A 114 0.67 -0.28 -11.77
CA GLY A 114 0.84 -0.18 -13.21
C GLY A 114 2.27 -0.42 -13.71
N GLY A 115 3.14 -0.98 -12.85
CA GLY A 115 4.56 -1.17 -13.10
C GLY A 115 5.40 0.11 -13.14
N TYR A 116 4.88 1.19 -12.55
CA TYR A 116 5.61 2.44 -12.36
C TYR A 116 6.28 2.50 -11.00
N LYS A 117 7.31 3.34 -10.89
CA LYS A 117 8.10 3.49 -9.66
C LYS A 117 7.42 4.44 -8.68
N VAL A 118 7.49 4.10 -7.40
CA VAL A 118 7.36 5.06 -6.29
C VAL A 118 8.74 5.22 -5.67
N VAL A 119 9.25 6.46 -5.66
CA VAL A 119 10.61 6.77 -5.23
C VAL A 119 10.57 7.52 -3.91
N PHE A 120 11.03 6.91 -2.83
CA PHE A 120 11.25 7.60 -1.56
C PHE A 120 12.50 8.47 -1.66
N SER A 121 12.32 9.78 -1.44
CA SER A 121 13.43 10.74 -1.35
C SER A 121 13.92 10.85 0.09
N ASN A 122 15.10 11.43 0.29
CA ASN A 122 15.63 11.65 1.63
C ASN A 122 14.80 12.71 2.39
N ASN A 123 14.78 12.61 3.72
CA ASN A 123 14.16 13.59 4.63
C ASN A 123 12.65 13.79 4.42
N ILE A 124 11.90 12.71 4.16
CA ILE A 124 10.43 12.78 4.08
C ILE A 124 9.86 13.02 5.49
N ASN A 125 8.99 14.03 5.59
CA ASN A 125 8.13 14.24 6.74
C ASN A 125 6.82 13.46 6.56
N PHE A 126 6.73 12.29 7.20
CA PHE A 126 5.53 11.45 7.19
C PHE A 126 4.46 11.97 8.13
N LEU A 127 3.26 12.22 7.62
CA LEU A 127 2.07 12.60 8.39
C LEU A 127 1.07 11.45 8.49
N GLU A 128 0.17 11.52 9.47
CA GLU A 128 -0.92 10.55 9.68
C GLU A 128 -0.46 9.09 9.89
N ASN A 129 0.82 8.89 10.20
CA ASN A 129 1.42 7.56 10.32
C ASN A 129 1.06 6.86 11.63
N ASN A 130 1.04 7.58 12.77
CA ASN A 130 0.92 7.00 14.11
C ASN A 130 1.76 5.72 14.34
N GLY A 131 2.99 5.69 13.83
CA GLY A 131 3.88 4.54 13.89
C GLY A 131 3.81 3.59 12.69
N TYR A 132 2.90 3.79 11.74
CA TYR A 132 2.74 2.95 10.54
C TYR A 132 3.31 3.67 9.29
N PHE A 133 4.42 3.18 8.76
CA PHE A 133 5.19 3.79 7.68
C PHE A 133 5.25 2.91 6.43
N GLY A 134 5.15 3.56 5.28
CA GLY A 134 5.16 2.98 3.94
C GLY A 134 4.42 3.89 2.96
N ILE A 135 4.17 3.41 1.74
CA ILE A 135 3.20 4.08 0.85
C ILE A 135 1.83 4.08 1.53
N PHE A 136 1.46 2.93 2.10
CA PHE A 136 0.26 2.73 2.90
C PHE A 136 0.64 2.61 4.38
N GLY A 137 -0.02 3.36 5.26
CA GLY A 137 0.14 3.18 6.70
C GLY A 137 -0.51 1.86 7.11
N VAL A 138 -1.81 1.73 6.84
CA VAL A 138 -2.60 0.52 7.10
C VAL A 138 -3.37 0.08 5.87
N ASN A 139 -3.14 -1.16 5.42
CA ASN A 139 -3.80 -1.80 4.29
C ASN A 139 -4.86 -2.83 4.73
N GLU A 140 -6.09 -2.66 4.25
CA GLU A 140 -7.22 -3.61 4.27
C GLU A 140 -7.79 -3.79 2.83
N GLY A 141 -7.02 -3.44 1.81
CA GLY A 141 -7.38 -3.46 0.40
C GLY A 141 -6.53 -4.42 -0.43
N GLU A 142 -6.75 -4.43 -1.74
CA GLU A 142 -5.92 -5.17 -2.70
C GLU A 142 -4.84 -4.24 -3.25
N ILE A 143 -3.56 -4.59 -3.08
CA ILE A 143 -2.44 -3.81 -3.61
C ILE A 143 -1.63 -4.70 -4.56
N ALA A 144 -1.33 -4.20 -5.76
CA ALA A 144 -0.52 -4.91 -6.73
C ALA A 144 0.40 -4.04 -7.57
N ASN A 145 1.43 -4.65 -8.16
CA ASN A 145 2.26 -4.09 -9.25
C ASN A 145 3.02 -2.80 -8.91
N ILE A 146 3.49 -2.67 -7.66
CA ILE A 146 4.25 -1.51 -7.20
C ILE A 146 5.75 -1.80 -7.24
N PHE A 147 6.50 -0.92 -7.89
CA PHE A 147 7.96 -0.86 -7.80
C PHE A 147 8.37 0.26 -6.84
N VAL A 148 9.07 -0.05 -5.76
CA VAL A 148 9.60 0.98 -4.83
C VAL A 148 11.11 1.14 -4.99
N SER A 149 11.62 2.37 -4.92
CA SER A 149 13.06 2.66 -4.90
C SER A 149 13.40 3.89 -4.07
N GLY A 150 14.69 4.20 -3.90
CA GLY A 150 15.17 5.35 -3.13
C GLY A 150 15.59 4.98 -1.71
N GLU A 151 15.37 5.88 -0.77
CA GLU A 151 15.73 5.67 0.64
C GLU A 151 14.60 6.18 1.55
N MET A 152 14.21 5.37 2.53
CA MET A 152 13.23 5.72 3.55
C MET A 152 13.89 5.60 4.92
N ASP A 153 14.07 6.73 5.59
CA ASP A 153 14.60 6.82 6.95
C ASP A 153 13.51 7.33 7.88
N VAL A 154 13.13 6.51 8.87
CA VAL A 154 12.06 6.83 9.82
C VAL A 154 12.55 6.68 11.25
N THR A 155 12.27 7.69 12.08
CA THR A 155 12.46 7.64 13.53
C THR A 155 11.13 7.93 14.22
N TYR A 156 10.67 7.01 15.07
CA TYR A 156 9.41 7.17 15.80
C TYR A 156 9.53 6.72 17.25
N ASN A 157 9.32 7.66 18.18
CA ASN A 157 9.58 7.47 19.61
C ASN A 157 8.32 7.51 20.49
N LYS A 158 7.14 7.20 19.95
CA LYS A 158 5.90 7.20 20.76
C LYS A 158 5.48 5.80 21.19
N HIS A 159 5.44 4.87 20.23
CA HIS A 159 4.99 3.49 20.40
C HIS A 159 5.76 2.58 19.42
N ASN A 160 5.27 1.37 19.20
CA ASN A 160 5.75 0.46 18.15
C ASN A 160 5.85 1.15 16.78
N VAL A 161 6.86 0.74 16.03
CA VAL A 161 7.15 1.25 14.67
C VAL A 161 6.92 0.11 13.68
N TYR A 162 6.03 0.30 12.72
CA TYR A 162 5.70 -0.67 11.68
C TYR A 162 6.14 -0.07 10.34
N VAL A 163 7.14 -0.68 9.70
CA VAL A 163 7.76 -0.11 8.51
C VAL A 163 7.86 -1.14 7.40
N GLY A 164 7.24 -0.84 6.27
CA GLY A 164 7.47 -1.56 5.03
C GLY A 164 7.42 -0.63 3.83
N ALA A 165 8.09 -1.00 2.74
CA ALA A 165 8.09 -0.17 1.53
C ALA A 165 6.66 0.07 1.02
N ILE A 166 5.83 -0.97 1.06
CA ILE A 166 4.44 -0.92 0.60
C ILE A 166 3.53 -0.54 1.76
N ALA A 167 3.56 -1.30 2.86
CA ALA A 167 2.63 -1.10 3.98
C ALA A 167 3.32 -1.14 5.36
N GLY A 168 2.91 -0.26 6.28
CA GLY A 168 3.29 -0.40 7.68
C GLY A 168 2.63 -1.64 8.29
N LEU A 169 1.30 -1.66 8.28
CA LEU A 169 0.46 -2.79 8.69
C LEU A 169 -0.37 -3.31 7.50
N ASN A 170 -0.24 -4.59 7.21
CA ASN A 170 -1.03 -5.28 6.20
C ASN A 170 -2.08 -6.19 6.85
N LYS A 171 -3.32 -6.14 6.36
CA LYS A 171 -4.43 -7.01 6.78
C LYS A 171 -5.17 -7.64 5.60
N LYS A 172 -4.64 -7.50 4.38
CA LYS A 172 -5.21 -8.09 3.17
C LYS A 172 -4.11 -8.44 2.18
N ASN A 173 -4.35 -8.42 0.86
CA ASN A 173 -3.35 -8.91 -0.09
C ASN A 173 -2.46 -7.79 -0.62
N ILE A 174 -1.17 -8.09 -0.65
CA ILE A 174 -0.14 -7.36 -1.40
C ILE A 174 0.47 -8.38 -2.36
N SER A 175 0.41 -8.11 -3.66
CA SER A 175 0.84 -9.06 -4.69
C SER A 175 1.74 -8.41 -5.73
N GLN A 176 2.72 -9.14 -6.26
CA GLN A 176 3.52 -8.66 -7.39
C GLN A 176 4.13 -7.28 -7.13
N CYS A 177 4.71 -7.07 -5.94
CA CYS A 177 5.35 -5.82 -5.55
C CYS A 177 6.83 -6.05 -5.25
N CYS A 178 7.66 -5.03 -5.48
CA CYS A 178 9.08 -5.12 -5.22
C CYS A 178 9.64 -3.89 -4.52
N ASN A 179 10.55 -4.12 -3.57
CA ASN A 179 11.30 -3.08 -2.91
C ASN A 179 12.75 -3.05 -3.37
N HIS A 180 13.16 -1.95 -3.97
CA HIS A 180 14.56 -1.59 -4.24
C HIS A 180 15.02 -0.39 -3.38
N ALA A 181 14.18 0.10 -2.46
CA ALA A 181 14.57 1.16 -1.54
C ALA A 181 15.32 0.61 -0.35
N LYS A 182 16.35 1.35 0.09
CA LYS A 182 16.95 1.15 1.40
C LYS A 182 15.99 1.67 2.47
N ILE A 183 15.78 0.90 3.54
CA ILE A 183 14.89 1.30 4.63
C ILE A 183 15.62 1.27 5.96
N VAL A 184 15.60 2.40 6.66
CA VAL A 184 16.14 2.58 8.00
C VAL A 184 14.99 2.92 8.93
N ALA A 185 14.87 2.19 10.04
CA ALA A 185 13.84 2.40 11.04
C ALA A 185 14.47 2.47 12.44
N ALA A 186 14.15 3.50 13.21
CA ALA A 186 14.60 3.70 14.58
C ALA A 186 13.43 4.04 15.53
N GLY A 187 13.54 3.65 16.79
CA GLY A 187 12.53 3.93 17.81
C GLY A 187 12.94 3.43 19.19
N ASN A 188 12.62 4.21 20.22
CA ASN A 188 13.07 3.95 21.59
C ASN A 188 11.94 3.55 22.57
N ASN A 189 10.67 3.62 22.16
CA ASN A 189 9.50 3.45 23.05
C ASN A 189 8.54 2.33 22.59
N GLY A 190 9.06 1.32 21.89
CA GLY A 190 8.30 0.17 21.43
C GLY A 190 9.10 -0.68 20.43
N SER A 191 8.52 -1.80 20.03
CA SER A 191 9.15 -2.71 19.09
C SER A 191 9.16 -2.14 17.67
N ILE A 192 10.22 -2.44 16.91
CA ILE A 192 10.27 -2.16 15.48
C ILE A 192 9.88 -3.42 14.72
N TYR A 193 8.91 -3.33 13.82
CA TYR A 193 8.56 -4.35 12.85
C TYR A 193 8.95 -3.83 11.47
N LEU A 194 10.07 -4.33 10.94
CA LEU A 194 10.64 -3.89 9.68
C LEU A 194 10.61 -5.01 8.65
N GLY A 195 9.99 -4.75 7.50
CA GLY A 195 10.07 -5.65 6.37
C GLY A 195 10.21 -4.94 5.04
N GLY A 196 10.78 -5.62 4.05
CA GLY A 196 10.96 -5.02 2.72
C GLY A 196 9.65 -4.69 2.03
N ILE A 197 8.58 -5.46 2.29
CA ILE A 197 7.25 -5.23 1.71
C ILE A 197 6.29 -4.65 2.74
N ALA A 198 6.16 -5.31 3.90
CA ALA A 198 5.29 -4.87 4.99
C ALA A 198 6.03 -4.87 6.32
N GLY A 199 5.70 -3.96 7.24
CA GLY A 199 6.24 -4.01 8.61
C GLY A 199 5.68 -5.20 9.38
N ARG A 200 4.36 -5.28 9.47
CA ARG A 200 3.62 -6.40 10.06
C ARG A 200 2.48 -6.82 9.15
N SER A 201 2.27 -8.12 9.02
CA SER A 201 1.15 -8.71 8.30
C SER A 201 0.26 -9.47 9.29
N ASP A 202 -0.95 -8.95 9.52
CA ASP A 202 -1.93 -9.52 10.45
C ASP A 202 -2.90 -10.49 9.78
N ALA A 203 -3.20 -10.27 8.50
CA ALA A 203 -4.08 -11.11 7.70
C ALA A 203 -3.79 -10.97 6.21
N GLY A 204 -4.36 -11.88 5.41
CA GLY A 204 -4.22 -11.87 3.95
C GLY A 204 -2.88 -12.46 3.48
N LYS A 205 -2.51 -12.17 2.23
CA LYS A 205 -1.30 -12.69 1.60
C LYS A 205 -0.32 -11.60 1.22
N ILE A 206 0.97 -11.82 1.50
CA ILE A 206 2.05 -11.18 0.76
C ILE A 206 2.56 -12.23 -0.22
N ILE A 207 2.28 -12.05 -1.51
CA ILE A 207 2.52 -13.07 -2.52
C ILE A 207 3.25 -12.54 -3.76
N ASP A 208 4.18 -13.33 -4.29
CA ASP A 208 4.94 -12.96 -5.49
C ASP A 208 5.62 -11.60 -5.33
N CYS A 209 6.22 -11.34 -4.18
CA CYS A 209 6.88 -10.07 -3.89
C CYS A 209 8.37 -10.29 -3.61
N TYR A 210 9.17 -9.24 -3.73
CA TYR A 210 10.57 -9.34 -3.34
C TYR A 210 11.19 -8.07 -2.78
N ASN A 211 12.22 -8.27 -1.96
CA ASN A 211 13.08 -7.20 -1.47
C ASN A 211 14.48 -7.35 -2.04
N ALA A 212 14.99 -6.30 -2.66
CA ALA A 212 16.29 -6.29 -3.32
C ALA A 212 17.34 -5.44 -2.62
N ASN A 213 16.96 -4.68 -1.58
CA ASN A 213 17.86 -3.72 -0.95
C ASN A 213 17.85 -3.81 0.59
N GLU A 214 18.74 -3.04 1.22
CA GLU A 214 19.07 -3.11 2.63
C GLU A 214 17.93 -2.64 3.55
N LEU A 215 17.75 -3.35 4.65
CA LEU A 215 16.84 -3.01 5.74
C LEU A 215 17.65 -2.87 7.04
N PHE A 216 17.45 -1.80 7.80
CA PHE A 216 18.16 -1.54 9.05
C PHE A 216 17.18 -1.14 10.17
N GLY A 217 16.94 -2.04 11.12
CA GLY A 217 16.21 -1.79 12.36
C GLY A 217 17.16 -1.38 13.49
N ASN A 218 17.15 -0.11 13.86
CA ASN A 218 17.99 0.47 14.90
C ASN A 218 17.25 0.49 16.25
N SER A 219 17.06 -0.69 16.83
CA SER A 219 16.50 -0.87 18.17
C SER A 219 16.87 -2.25 18.73
N ASP A 220 17.03 -2.31 20.05
CA ASP A 220 17.26 -3.56 20.79
C ASP A 220 16.02 -4.47 20.85
N ASP A 221 14.86 -3.98 20.39
CA ASP A 221 13.64 -4.77 20.19
C ASP A 221 13.11 -4.57 18.76
N SER A 222 13.86 -5.11 17.78
CA SER A 222 13.52 -5.02 16.36
C SER A 222 13.36 -6.40 15.72
N TYR A 223 12.24 -6.59 15.01
CA TYR A 223 11.91 -7.75 14.19
C TYR A 223 12.07 -7.37 12.72
N CYS A 224 13.14 -7.86 12.11
CA CYS A 224 13.52 -7.51 10.74
C CYS A 224 13.41 -8.74 9.84
N GLY A 225 12.52 -8.69 8.84
CA GLY A 225 12.39 -9.74 7.84
C GLY A 225 12.62 -9.20 6.43
N GLY A 226 13.26 -9.98 5.56
CA GLY A 226 13.41 -9.56 4.15
C GLY A 226 12.09 -9.18 3.48
N ILE A 227 10.97 -9.82 3.84
CA ILE A 227 9.64 -9.53 3.31
C ILE A 227 8.74 -8.84 4.34
N THR A 228 8.60 -9.42 5.54
CA THR A 228 7.80 -8.82 6.63
C THR A 228 8.51 -8.96 7.98
N GLY A 229 8.44 -7.93 8.82
CA GLY A 229 9.00 -7.99 10.17
C GLY A 229 8.24 -8.97 11.07
N TRP A 230 6.91 -8.99 10.97
CA TRP A 230 6.05 -9.88 11.73
C TRP A 230 4.96 -10.49 10.86
N ASN A 231 4.77 -11.80 10.95
CA ASN A 231 3.72 -12.55 10.25
C ASN A 231 2.79 -13.21 11.27
N SER A 232 1.57 -12.70 11.44
CA SER A 232 0.59 -13.21 12.40
C SER A 232 -0.13 -14.46 11.89
N THR A 233 -0.85 -15.15 12.78
CA THR A 233 -1.51 -16.45 12.53
C THR A 233 -2.42 -16.50 11.29
N HIS A 234 -3.10 -15.41 10.95
CA HIS A 234 -4.03 -15.36 9.80
C HIS A 234 -3.36 -14.83 8.51
N SER A 235 -2.04 -14.68 8.51
CA SER A 235 -1.27 -14.13 7.40
C SER A 235 -0.42 -15.21 6.73
N THR A 236 -0.29 -15.09 5.40
CA THR A 236 0.56 -15.96 4.58
C THR A 236 1.59 -15.13 3.83
N VAL A 237 2.85 -15.56 3.89
CA VAL A 237 3.91 -15.08 3.00
C VAL A 237 4.23 -16.20 2.01
N GLU A 238 4.00 -15.99 0.72
CA GLU A 238 4.08 -17.04 -0.30
C GLU A 238 4.85 -16.60 -1.55
N ASN A 239 5.70 -17.48 -2.09
CA ASN A 239 6.43 -17.26 -3.34
C ASN A 239 7.22 -15.94 -3.40
N CYS A 240 7.75 -15.47 -2.26
CA CYS A 240 8.54 -14.26 -2.19
C CYS A 240 10.04 -14.56 -2.12
N TYR A 241 10.88 -13.59 -2.45
CA TYR A 241 12.30 -13.69 -2.13
C TYR A 241 12.94 -12.40 -1.61
N SER A 242 14.02 -12.51 -0.85
CA SER A 242 14.86 -11.36 -0.47
C SER A 242 16.29 -11.56 -0.95
N SER A 243 16.77 -10.66 -1.82
CA SER A 243 18.19 -10.53 -2.14
C SER A 243 18.86 -9.36 -1.42
N GLY A 244 18.08 -8.53 -0.72
CA GLY A 244 18.58 -7.48 0.16
C GLY A 244 18.92 -7.99 1.56
N GLU A 245 19.86 -7.31 2.20
CA GLU A 245 20.36 -7.63 3.55
C GLU A 245 19.51 -6.94 4.63
N ALA A 246 19.03 -7.70 5.63
CA ALA A 246 18.21 -7.15 6.73
C ALA A 246 18.97 -7.20 8.06
N THR A 247 19.09 -6.08 8.75
CA THR A 247 19.89 -5.91 9.98
C THR A 247 19.01 -5.43 11.13
N GLY A 248 19.20 -5.98 12.33
CA GLY A 248 18.42 -5.66 13.54
C GLY A 248 18.66 -6.69 14.64
N TYR A 249 17.78 -6.72 15.65
CA TYR A 249 17.89 -7.65 16.79
C TYR A 249 17.43 -9.08 16.42
N MET A 250 16.16 -9.24 16.01
CA MET A 250 15.60 -10.49 15.52
C MET A 250 15.48 -10.46 14.00
N VAL A 251 16.47 -11.02 13.31
CA VAL A 251 16.57 -10.99 11.85
C VAL A 251 16.21 -12.35 11.24
N GLY A 252 15.26 -12.34 10.30
CA GLY A 252 15.00 -13.48 9.41
C GLY A 252 15.16 -13.11 7.94
N GLY A 253 15.60 -14.07 7.14
CA GLY A 253 15.80 -13.89 5.70
C GLY A 253 14.51 -13.57 4.95
N THR A 254 13.37 -14.08 5.44
CA THR A 254 12.04 -13.76 4.92
C THR A 254 11.19 -13.05 5.97
N VAL A 255 11.11 -13.59 7.19
CA VAL A 255 10.22 -13.10 8.25
C VAL A 255 11.01 -12.89 9.54
N GLY A 256 10.85 -11.74 10.19
CA GLY A 256 11.46 -11.49 11.52
C GLY A 256 10.87 -12.41 12.59
N MET A 257 9.57 -12.29 12.86
CA MET A 257 8.81 -13.16 13.77
C MET A 257 7.65 -13.85 13.05
N ASN A 258 7.49 -15.16 13.21
CA ASN A 258 6.45 -15.92 12.52
C ASN A 258 5.48 -16.65 13.46
N TYR A 259 4.18 -16.39 13.28
CA TYR A 259 3.05 -17.17 13.82
C TYR A 259 2.11 -17.68 12.71
N GLY A 260 2.28 -17.21 11.48
CA GLY A 260 1.46 -17.58 10.31
C GLY A 260 2.15 -18.59 9.40
N LEU A 261 1.70 -18.62 8.14
CA LEU A 261 2.25 -19.52 7.12
C LEU A 261 3.34 -18.83 6.29
N VAL A 262 4.50 -19.48 6.16
CA VAL A 262 5.60 -19.07 5.28
C VAL A 262 5.87 -20.19 4.28
N LYS A 263 5.50 -19.97 3.02
CA LYS A 263 5.50 -21.02 1.98
C LYS A 263 6.30 -20.62 0.74
N LYS A 264 7.21 -21.49 0.30
CA LYS A 264 8.00 -21.32 -0.94
C LYS A 264 8.74 -19.97 -1.00
N ASN A 265 9.32 -19.54 0.11
CA ASN A 265 10.09 -18.30 0.16
C ASN A 265 11.60 -18.56 0.14
N TYR A 266 12.33 -17.60 -0.42
CA TYR A 266 13.77 -17.72 -0.59
C TYR A 266 14.49 -16.48 -0.09
N TYR A 267 15.72 -16.64 0.38
CA TYR A 267 16.54 -15.49 0.75
C TYR A 267 18.00 -15.75 0.45
N LEU A 268 18.71 -14.67 0.15
CA LEU A 268 20.13 -14.72 -0.12
C LEU A 268 20.88 -15.03 1.18
N THR A 269 21.79 -16.01 1.11
CA THR A 269 22.64 -16.35 2.24
C THR A 269 23.68 -15.26 2.43
N PHE A 270 23.60 -14.55 3.55
CA PHE A 270 24.65 -13.64 4.02
C PHE A 270 25.34 -14.28 5.23
N SER A 271 26.67 -14.32 5.25
CA SER A 271 27.44 -14.57 6.47
C SER A 271 27.40 -13.31 7.33
N ARG A 272 26.93 -13.38 8.58
CA ARG A 272 26.80 -12.18 9.43
C ARG A 272 27.25 -12.35 10.86
N PRO A 273 27.90 -11.32 11.44
CA PRO A 273 28.00 -11.15 12.88
C PRO A 273 26.62 -10.91 13.51
N TYR A 274 26.28 -11.71 14.52
CA TYR A 274 25.12 -11.62 15.38
C TYR A 274 25.44 -10.74 16.58
N TYR A 275 24.57 -9.79 16.92
CA TYR A 275 24.76 -8.91 18.07
C TYR A 275 23.73 -9.21 19.17
N GLY A 276 24.21 -9.34 20.40
CA GLY A 276 23.37 -9.46 21.59
C GLY A 276 22.89 -8.12 22.10
N VAL A 277 22.23 -8.16 23.25
CA VAL A 277 21.88 -6.97 24.04
C VAL A 277 23.15 -6.08 24.21
N ASN A 278 23.02 -4.77 24.01
CA ASN A 278 24.12 -3.78 24.04
C ASN A 278 25.15 -3.84 22.89
N LYS A 279 24.77 -4.35 21.70
CA LYS A 279 25.69 -4.45 20.53
C LYS A 279 26.93 -5.30 20.78
N GLN A 280 26.87 -6.24 21.72
CA GLN A 280 27.95 -7.22 21.91
C GLN A 280 27.99 -8.16 20.69
N LEU A 281 29.14 -8.27 20.03
CA LEU A 281 29.33 -9.27 18.99
C LEU A 281 29.26 -10.68 19.63
N LEU A 282 28.25 -11.45 19.26
CA LEU A 282 27.97 -12.80 19.76
C LEU A 282 28.40 -13.90 18.75
N GLY A 283 29.18 -13.55 17.71
CA GLY A 283 29.73 -14.45 16.69
C GLY A 283 28.98 -14.43 15.36
N ASP A 284 29.35 -15.27 14.40
CA ASP A 284 28.61 -15.37 13.13
C ASP A 284 27.40 -16.30 13.27
N ARG A 285 26.19 -15.84 12.92
CA ARG A 285 25.02 -16.73 12.84
C ARG A 285 24.52 -16.85 11.39
N PRO A 286 24.26 -18.06 10.89
CA PRO A 286 23.53 -18.22 9.65
C PRO A 286 22.13 -17.64 9.82
N VAL A 287 21.77 -16.64 9.01
CA VAL A 287 20.40 -16.12 8.96
C VAL A 287 19.47 -17.29 8.59
N LYS A 288 18.42 -17.51 9.38
CA LYS A 288 17.37 -18.49 9.11
C LYS A 288 16.25 -17.85 8.28
N VAL A 289 15.37 -18.64 7.67
CA VAL A 289 14.17 -18.12 6.98
C VAL A 289 13.36 -17.21 7.91
N ILE A 290 13.21 -17.67 9.16
CA ILE A 290 12.49 -17.02 10.24
C ILE A 290 13.51 -16.61 11.33
N GLY A 291 13.49 -15.35 11.76
CA GLY A 291 14.37 -14.87 12.82
C GLY A 291 14.01 -15.42 14.19
N ASN A 292 12.72 -15.39 14.52
CA ASN A 292 12.14 -15.99 15.72
C ASN A 292 10.83 -16.71 15.38
N ASP A 293 10.74 -17.97 15.79
CA ASP A 293 9.62 -18.85 15.47
C ASP A 293 8.63 -18.88 16.64
N GLY A 294 7.47 -18.26 16.44
CA GLY A 294 6.35 -18.25 17.38
C GLY A 294 5.44 -19.46 17.26
N GLY A 295 5.82 -20.48 16.48
CA GLY A 295 5.01 -21.68 16.23
C GLY A 295 4.17 -21.57 14.95
N GLY A 296 4.60 -20.75 13.99
CA GLY A 296 4.00 -20.70 12.66
C GLY A 296 4.45 -21.85 11.75
N GLU A 297 3.80 -22.01 10.61
CA GLU A 297 4.12 -23.09 9.67
C GLU A 297 5.14 -22.64 8.61
N LEU A 298 6.14 -23.49 8.35
CA LEU A 298 7.17 -23.26 7.35
C LEU A 298 7.16 -24.37 6.30
N ILE A 299 6.83 -24.03 5.05
CA ILE A 299 6.75 -24.99 3.94
C ILE A 299 7.73 -24.59 2.83
N ALA A 300 8.63 -25.49 2.46
CA ALA A 300 9.48 -25.40 1.27
C ALA A 300 10.24 -24.06 1.12
N SER A 301 10.53 -23.37 2.22
CA SER A 301 11.25 -22.10 2.24
C SER A 301 12.69 -22.32 2.70
N ARG A 302 13.67 -21.69 2.05
CA ARG A 302 15.10 -21.99 2.26
C ARG A 302 16.02 -20.88 1.78
N SER A 303 17.22 -20.83 2.34
CA SER A 303 18.28 -19.98 1.80
C SER A 303 18.73 -20.44 0.42
N ARG A 304 19.35 -19.53 -0.32
CA ARG A 304 20.03 -19.79 -1.59
C ARG A 304 21.31 -18.97 -1.65
N THR A 305 22.27 -19.43 -2.44
CA THR A 305 23.47 -18.67 -2.80
C THR A 305 23.14 -17.61 -3.85
N ILE A 306 24.05 -16.65 -4.06
CA ILE A 306 23.89 -15.63 -5.09
C ILE A 306 23.79 -16.25 -6.50
N GLY A 307 24.62 -17.26 -6.79
CA GLY A 307 24.62 -17.94 -8.08
C GLY A 307 23.30 -18.67 -8.34
N GLU A 308 22.75 -19.36 -7.33
CA GLU A 308 21.44 -19.99 -7.44
C GLU A 308 20.35 -18.94 -7.66
N MET A 309 20.29 -17.88 -6.85
CA MET A 309 19.25 -16.84 -7.00
C MET A 309 19.36 -16.05 -8.30
N GLN A 310 20.51 -16.05 -8.97
CA GLN A 310 20.73 -15.40 -10.26
C GLN A 310 20.61 -16.37 -11.45
N SER A 311 20.14 -17.60 -11.22
CA SER A 311 19.98 -18.62 -12.25
C SER A 311 18.58 -18.59 -12.88
N ALA A 312 18.49 -19.06 -14.13
CA ALA A 312 17.21 -19.26 -14.81
C ALA A 312 16.37 -20.37 -14.14
N ASP A 313 17.01 -21.37 -13.55
CA ASP A 313 16.34 -22.46 -12.82
C ASP A 313 15.63 -21.92 -11.58
N PHE A 314 16.26 -20.99 -10.85
CA PHE A 314 15.61 -20.33 -9.74
C PHE A 314 14.40 -19.51 -10.18
N ALA A 315 14.54 -18.70 -11.24
CA ALA A 315 13.42 -17.96 -11.81
C ALA A 315 12.25 -18.90 -12.18
N SER A 316 12.56 -20.05 -12.76
CA SER A 316 11.57 -21.08 -13.16
C SER A 316 10.96 -21.83 -11.97
N SER A 317 11.63 -21.81 -10.81
CA SER A 317 11.10 -22.41 -9.57
C SER A 317 10.14 -21.49 -8.82
N LEU A 318 10.13 -20.20 -9.15
CA LEU A 318 9.16 -19.23 -8.67
C LEU A 318 7.83 -19.38 -9.45
N SER A 319 6.84 -18.56 -9.12
CA SER A 319 5.58 -18.52 -9.87
C SER A 319 5.78 -17.92 -11.27
N GLU A 320 4.76 -18.06 -12.11
CA GLU A 320 4.69 -17.44 -13.45
C GLU A 320 4.76 -15.90 -13.43
N GLN A 321 4.62 -15.28 -12.26
CA GLN A 321 4.74 -13.84 -12.09
C GLN A 321 6.20 -13.36 -12.13
N PHE A 322 7.16 -14.28 -12.09
CA PHE A 322 8.58 -13.98 -12.22
C PHE A 322 9.14 -14.40 -13.58
N LYS A 323 10.09 -13.63 -14.08
CA LYS A 323 10.88 -13.91 -15.27
C LYS A 323 12.36 -13.79 -14.98
N TYR A 324 13.16 -14.56 -15.72
CA TYR A 324 14.60 -14.39 -15.72
C TYR A 324 15.01 -13.17 -16.57
N ASP A 325 15.78 -12.24 -16.00
CA ASP A 325 16.30 -11.05 -16.71
C ASP A 325 17.80 -10.83 -16.41
N LYS A 326 18.62 -11.85 -16.67
CA LYS A 326 20.10 -11.79 -16.55
C LYS A 326 20.57 -11.23 -15.20
N GLY A 327 20.33 -11.99 -14.14
CA GLY A 327 20.61 -11.62 -12.75
C GLY A 327 19.54 -12.22 -11.85
N PHE A 328 19.18 -11.52 -10.77
CA PHE A 328 18.02 -11.90 -9.97
C PHE A 328 16.74 -11.87 -10.83
N PRO A 329 15.77 -12.78 -10.60
CA PRO A 329 14.47 -12.72 -11.24
C PRO A 329 13.82 -11.36 -11.07
N LYS A 330 12.90 -11.03 -11.96
CA LYS A 330 12.07 -9.82 -11.86
C LYS A 330 10.63 -10.21 -12.07
N LEU A 331 9.71 -9.36 -11.64
CA LEU A 331 8.32 -9.53 -11.97
C LEU A 331 8.09 -9.33 -13.46
N VAL A 332 7.11 -10.05 -14.02
CA VAL A 332 6.84 -10.05 -15.47
C VAL A 332 6.56 -8.65 -16.02
N TRP A 333 5.88 -7.81 -15.24
CA TRP A 333 5.55 -6.43 -15.60
C TRP A 333 6.74 -5.46 -15.50
N GLU A 334 7.83 -5.84 -14.81
CA GLU A 334 8.99 -4.96 -14.67
C GLU A 334 9.67 -4.70 -16.01
N LYS A 335 9.99 -3.43 -16.27
CA LYS A 335 10.73 -3.00 -17.45
C LYS A 335 12.21 -3.32 -17.27
N SER A 336 12.83 -3.98 -18.24
CA SER A 336 14.28 -4.16 -18.25
C SER A 336 14.99 -2.81 -18.35
N GLU A 337 16.03 -2.61 -17.55
CA GLU A 337 16.85 -1.39 -17.63
C GLU A 337 17.60 -1.38 -18.96
N LYS A 338 17.34 -0.37 -19.79
CA LYS A 338 18.15 -0.13 -20.99
C LYS A 338 19.55 0.30 -20.53
N LYS A 339 20.56 -0.56 -20.68
CA LYS A 339 21.96 -0.19 -20.43
C LYS A 339 22.27 1.09 -21.21
N ALA A 340 22.59 2.18 -20.50
CA ALA A 340 23.04 3.41 -21.13
C ALA A 340 24.35 3.13 -21.88
N VAL A 341 24.29 3.10 -23.21
CA VAL A 341 25.48 3.00 -24.05
C VAL A 341 26.26 4.29 -23.90
N LYS A 342 27.26 4.31 -23.01
CA LYS A 342 28.27 5.37 -22.95
C LYS A 342 29.03 5.34 -24.28
N LYS A 343 28.64 6.18 -25.25
CA LYS A 343 29.46 6.48 -26.43
C LYS A 343 30.78 7.08 -25.91
N LYS A 344 31.86 6.30 -25.93
CA LYS A 344 33.23 6.82 -25.75
C LYS A 344 33.46 7.84 -26.87
N ARG A 345 33.43 9.13 -26.52
CA ARG A 345 33.88 10.21 -27.40
C ARG A 345 35.41 10.12 -27.45
N THR A 346 35.95 9.46 -28.46
CA THR A 346 37.37 9.52 -28.78
C THR A 346 37.68 10.92 -29.32
N THR A 347 38.15 11.81 -28.45
CA THR A 347 38.83 13.05 -28.86
C THR A 347 40.19 12.66 -29.45
N ARG A 348 40.26 12.60 -30.79
CA ARG A 348 41.55 12.65 -31.49
C ARG A 348 42.12 14.06 -31.27
N ARG A 349 43.19 14.16 -30.47
CA ARG A 349 44.09 15.32 -30.51
C ARG A 349 44.79 15.31 -31.88
N ARG A 350 44.69 16.41 -32.61
CA ARG A 350 45.64 16.81 -33.65
C ARG A 350 46.34 18.05 -33.15
#